data_AF-A0A7C3HQT5-F1
#
_entry.id   AF-A0A7C3HQT5-F1
#
_cell.length_a   1.000
_cell.length_b   1.000
_cell.length_c   1.000
_cell.angle_alpha   90.00
_cell.angle_beta   90.00
_cell.angle_gamma   90.00
#
_symmetry.space_group_name_H-M   'P 1'
#
loop_
_entity.id
_entity.type
_entity.pdbx_description
1 polymer ?
#
loop_
_entity_poly.entity_id
_entity_poly.type
_entity_poly.pdbx_seq_one_letter_code
_entity_poly.pdbx_strand_id
1 'polypeptide(L)'
;MRTRRNPMARRKKKTNPAQMALLEARTKTAPCVPAIRTAVAAWRDGGYKGATATSQALLNHWFHTDHRLPDGQKFAYYPFQREAIETLIYVYEVARKRRHKDLLEAYAEEANLRLLQYDNFPRYCLKMATGTGKTKVISLAIAWQYFNAVLEDAAAYAAVSLLIAPNVIVYERLRSDFAGGKIFRADPVIPPSLKIFWDFDCYLRGDSERASSQGALYVTNIQQLYQR
;
A
#
# COMPACT_ATOMS: atom_id res chain seq x y z
N MET A 1 49.98 -6.26 -40.52
CA MET A 1 49.08 -7.14 -39.74
C MET A 1 47.96 -6.31 -39.12
N ARG A 2 46.74 -6.33 -39.68
CA ARG A 2 45.55 -5.66 -39.14
C ARG A 2 44.66 -6.71 -38.46
N THR A 3 44.57 -6.66 -37.13
CA THR A 3 43.68 -7.50 -36.32
C THR A 3 42.23 -7.05 -36.48
N ARG A 4 41.37 -7.92 -37.03
CA ARG A 4 39.91 -7.72 -37.08
C ARG A 4 39.31 -7.96 -35.70
N ARG A 5 38.66 -6.96 -35.11
CA ARG A 5 37.80 -7.13 -33.92
C ARG A 5 36.46 -7.73 -34.36
N ASN A 6 36.07 -8.87 -33.79
CA ASN A 6 34.71 -9.40 -33.91
C ASN A 6 33.74 -8.57 -33.05
N PRO A 7 32.55 -8.19 -33.54
CA PRO A 7 31.54 -7.55 -32.71
C PRO A 7 30.85 -8.57 -31.78
N MET A 8 30.81 -8.29 -30.48
CA MET A 8 30.09 -9.09 -29.49
C MET A 8 28.58 -9.11 -29.79
N ALA A 9 28.02 -10.30 -29.93
CA ALA A 9 26.57 -10.50 -30.04
C ALA A 9 25.85 -10.02 -28.77
N ARG A 10 24.89 -9.09 -28.92
CA ARG A 10 23.97 -8.67 -27.85
C ARG A 10 23.16 -9.88 -27.37
N ARG A 11 23.36 -10.27 -26.12
CA ARG A 11 22.58 -11.31 -25.43
C ARG A 11 21.12 -10.86 -25.32
N LYS A 12 20.22 -11.40 -26.15
CA LYS A 12 18.77 -11.18 -26.04
C LYS A 12 18.31 -11.65 -24.65
N LYS A 13 17.70 -10.74 -23.90
CA LYS A 13 17.07 -11.02 -22.61
C LYS A 13 15.94 -12.03 -22.86
N LYS A 14 16.04 -13.24 -22.31
CA LYS A 14 14.96 -14.24 -22.39
C LYS A 14 13.78 -13.73 -21.55
N THR A 15 12.78 -13.16 -22.21
CA THR A 15 11.51 -12.81 -21.57
C THR A 15 10.75 -14.10 -21.29
N ASN A 16 10.34 -14.31 -20.03
CA ASN A 16 9.62 -15.51 -19.63
C ASN A 16 8.21 -15.49 -20.27
N PRO A 17 7.82 -16.49 -21.09
CA PRO A 17 6.49 -16.56 -21.70
C PRO A 17 5.35 -16.52 -20.67
N ALA A 18 5.60 -17.02 -19.45
CA ALA A 18 4.63 -16.96 -18.36
C ALA A 18 4.36 -15.53 -17.84
N GLN A 19 5.33 -14.61 -17.98
CA GLN A 19 5.12 -13.18 -17.68
C GLN A 19 4.37 -12.46 -18.81
N MET A 20 4.56 -12.89 -20.06
CA MET A 20 3.85 -12.34 -21.22
C MET A 20 2.35 -12.65 -21.17
N ALA A 21 1.98 -13.87 -20.76
CA ALA A 21 0.57 -14.26 -20.65
C ALA A 21 -0.21 -13.47 -19.57
N LEU A 22 0.46 -12.93 -18.54
CA LEU A 22 -0.14 -12.02 -17.55
C LEU A 22 -0.46 -10.64 -18.15
N LEU A 23 0.28 -10.24 -19.20
CA LEU A 23 0.17 -8.95 -19.87
C LEU A 23 -0.86 -8.94 -21.01
N GLU A 24 -1.42 -10.08 -21.39
CA GLU A 24 -2.26 -10.23 -22.59
C GLU A 24 -3.78 -10.09 -22.36
N ALA A 25 -4.23 -9.66 -21.18
CA ALA A 25 -5.58 -9.12 -21.05
C ALA A 25 -5.57 -7.65 -21.50
N ARG A 26 -5.94 -7.38 -22.76
CA ARG A 26 -6.15 -6.02 -23.31
C ARG A 26 -7.44 -5.38 -22.78
N THR A 27 -7.64 -5.37 -21.47
CA THR A 27 -8.68 -4.55 -20.83
C THR A 27 -8.07 -3.21 -20.42
N LYS A 28 -8.77 -2.10 -20.67
CA LYS A 28 -8.30 -0.76 -20.26
C LYS A 28 -8.17 -0.64 -18.72
N THR A 29 -8.87 -1.50 -17.98
CA THR A 29 -8.92 -1.57 -16.52
C THR A 29 -9.01 -3.04 -16.07
N ALA A 30 -8.55 -3.36 -14.86
CA ALA A 30 -8.64 -4.73 -14.34
C ALA A 30 -10.12 -5.13 -14.09
N PRO A 31 -10.49 -6.41 -14.24
CA PRO A 31 -11.90 -6.85 -14.31
C PRO A 31 -12.75 -6.47 -13.09
N CYS A 32 -12.20 -6.52 -11.88
CA CYS A 32 -12.94 -6.16 -10.67
C CYS A 32 -13.08 -4.66 -10.43
N VAL A 33 -12.30 -3.82 -11.13
CA VAL A 33 -12.17 -2.39 -10.79
C VAL A 33 -13.48 -1.62 -10.93
N PRO A 34 -14.27 -1.76 -12.02
CA PRO A 34 -15.53 -1.04 -12.15
C PRO A 34 -16.51 -1.35 -11.00
N ALA A 35 -16.74 -2.64 -10.73
CA ALA A 35 -17.65 -3.09 -9.68
C ALA A 35 -17.17 -2.65 -8.28
N ILE A 36 -15.87 -2.76 -7.98
CA ILE A 36 -15.30 -2.31 -6.70
C ILE A 36 -15.49 -0.79 -6.54
N ARG A 37 -15.26 0.01 -7.60
CA ARG A 37 -15.46 1.47 -7.53
C ARG A 37 -16.90 1.85 -7.19
N THR A 38 -17.86 1.19 -7.81
CA THR A 38 -19.29 1.40 -7.51
C THR A 38 -19.59 1.04 -6.07
N ALA A 39 -19.09 -0.10 -5.59
CA ALA A 39 -19.30 -0.55 -4.21
C ALA A 39 -18.65 0.39 -3.17
N VAL A 40 -17.43 0.86 -3.43
CA VAL A 40 -16.70 1.81 -2.57
C VAL A 40 -17.40 3.17 -2.55
N ALA A 41 -17.90 3.65 -3.69
CA ALA A 41 -18.66 4.90 -3.75
C ALA A 41 -19.94 4.82 -2.89
N ALA A 42 -20.73 3.75 -3.07
CA ALA A 42 -21.93 3.53 -2.26
C ALA A 42 -21.61 3.39 -0.75
N TRP A 43 -20.52 2.71 -0.40
CA TRP A 43 -20.07 2.59 0.99
C TRP A 43 -19.62 3.92 1.60
N ARG A 44 -18.91 4.75 0.83
CA ARG A 44 -18.51 6.11 1.22
C ARG A 44 -19.73 6.99 1.46
N ASP A 45 -20.67 7.00 0.52
CA ASP A 45 -21.90 7.80 0.61
C ASP A 45 -22.81 7.32 1.74
N GLY A 46 -22.73 6.03 2.08
CA GLY A 46 -23.39 5.43 3.23
C GLY A 46 -22.74 5.76 4.59
N GLY A 47 -21.67 6.57 4.63
CA GLY A 47 -20.98 6.95 5.86
C GLY A 47 -20.08 5.86 6.44
N TYR A 48 -19.43 5.07 5.57
CA TYR A 48 -18.47 4.01 5.96
C TYR A 48 -19.05 2.89 6.83
N LYS A 49 -20.35 2.59 6.70
CA LYS A 49 -21.03 1.53 7.47
C LYS A 49 -20.31 0.18 7.33
N GLY A 50 -20.19 -0.53 8.45
CA GLY A 50 -19.55 -1.86 8.52
C GLY A 50 -18.03 -1.84 8.71
N ALA A 51 -17.38 -0.67 8.66
CA ALA A 51 -16.00 -0.53 9.12
C ALA A 51 -15.93 -0.48 10.67
N THR A 52 -14.77 -0.83 11.24
CA THR A 52 -14.48 -0.71 12.67
C THR A 52 -14.59 0.74 13.13
N ALA A 53 -14.76 0.94 14.44
CA ALA A 53 -14.80 2.28 15.01
C ALA A 53 -13.50 3.05 14.71
N THR A 54 -12.36 2.36 14.81
CA THR A 54 -11.04 2.88 14.46
C THR A 54 -10.94 3.30 13.00
N SER A 55 -11.36 2.44 12.05
CA SER A 55 -11.31 2.76 10.62
C SER A 55 -12.22 3.95 10.26
N GLN A 56 -13.41 4.02 10.84
CA GLN A 56 -14.30 5.18 10.67
C GLN A 56 -13.67 6.47 11.22
N ALA A 57 -13.05 6.42 12.41
CA ALA A 57 -12.38 7.56 13.00
C ALA A 57 -11.21 8.07 12.12
N LEU A 58 -10.41 7.15 11.57
CA LEU A 58 -9.31 7.48 10.65
C LEU A 58 -9.82 8.11 9.35
N LEU A 59 -10.80 7.49 8.69
CA LEU A 59 -11.37 8.00 7.44
C LEU A 59 -12.00 9.39 7.61
N ASN A 60 -12.75 9.60 8.70
CA ASN A 60 -13.33 10.90 9.03
C ASN A 60 -12.24 11.94 9.34
N HIS A 61 -11.19 11.55 10.07
CA HIS A 61 -10.05 12.42 10.30
C HIS A 61 -9.40 12.83 8.97
N TRP A 62 -9.05 11.87 8.10
CA TRP A 62 -8.30 12.17 6.88
C TRP A 62 -9.09 12.98 5.83
N PHE A 63 -10.40 12.76 5.71
CA PHE A 63 -11.18 13.29 4.58
C PHE A 63 -12.31 14.25 4.94
N HIS A 64 -12.67 14.35 6.22
CA HIS A 64 -13.77 15.18 6.69
C HIS A 64 -13.35 16.20 7.77
N THR A 65 -12.06 16.31 8.06
CA THR A 65 -11.49 17.31 8.98
C THR A 65 -10.60 18.28 8.22
N ASP A 66 -10.61 19.55 8.61
CA ASP A 66 -9.68 20.56 8.09
C ASP A 66 -8.29 20.37 8.70
N HIS A 67 -7.28 20.20 7.84
CA HIS A 67 -5.89 20.04 8.26
C HIS A 67 -5.04 21.25 7.92
N ARG A 68 -4.06 21.52 8.79
CA ARG A 68 -3.00 22.48 8.54
C ARG A 68 -1.64 21.84 8.80
N LEU A 69 -0.69 22.11 7.90
CA LEU A 69 0.71 21.75 8.09
C LEU A 69 1.35 22.64 9.18
N PRO A 70 2.55 22.26 9.69
CA PRO A 70 3.26 23.07 10.68
C PRO A 70 3.55 24.52 10.26
N ASP A 71 3.62 24.79 8.95
CA ASP A 71 3.79 26.12 8.37
C ASP A 71 2.47 26.91 8.22
N GLY A 72 1.35 26.34 8.66
CA GLY A 72 0.01 26.94 8.62
C GLY A 72 -0.74 26.75 7.30
N GLN A 73 -0.11 26.16 6.28
CA GLN A 73 -0.75 25.91 4.99
C GLN A 73 -1.88 24.89 5.12
N LYS A 74 -2.96 25.09 4.37
CA LYS A 74 -4.05 24.11 4.29
C LYS A 74 -3.53 22.82 3.67
N PHE A 75 -3.91 21.69 4.27
CA PHE A 75 -3.59 20.38 3.76
C PHE A 75 -4.89 19.62 3.41
N ALA A 76 -4.89 18.95 2.27
CA ALA A 76 -5.92 17.99 1.92
C ALA A 76 -5.31 16.85 1.11
N TYR A 77 -5.75 15.62 1.38
CA TYR A 77 -5.47 14.50 0.50
C TYR A 77 -6.24 14.64 -0.81
N TYR A 78 -5.61 14.24 -1.90
CA TYR A 78 -6.27 14.29 -3.22
C TYR A 78 -7.31 13.18 -3.37
N PRO A 79 -8.34 13.35 -4.23
CA PRO A 79 -9.40 12.35 -4.42
C PRO A 79 -8.89 10.96 -4.79
N PHE A 80 -7.82 10.85 -5.59
CA PHE A 80 -7.22 9.56 -5.96
C PHE A 80 -6.45 8.89 -4.81
N GLN A 81 -5.97 9.66 -3.82
CA GLN A 81 -5.36 9.10 -2.60
C GLN A 81 -6.46 8.53 -1.71
N ARG A 82 -7.56 9.27 -1.57
CA ARG A 82 -8.78 8.84 -0.90
C ARG A 82 -9.35 7.55 -1.51
N GLU A 83 -9.58 7.53 -2.82
CA GLU A 83 -10.06 6.34 -3.53
C GLU A 83 -9.16 5.13 -3.28
N ALA A 84 -7.84 5.32 -3.31
CA ALA A 84 -6.89 4.23 -3.13
C ALA A 84 -6.95 3.60 -1.72
N ILE A 85 -6.96 4.43 -0.66
CA ILE A 85 -7.01 3.91 0.71
C ILE A 85 -8.40 3.38 1.08
N GLU A 86 -9.47 4.05 0.66
CA GLU A 86 -10.83 3.56 0.89
C GLU A 86 -11.08 2.23 0.18
N THR A 87 -10.58 2.06 -1.04
CA THR A 87 -10.67 0.78 -1.76
C THR A 87 -9.95 -0.34 -1.00
N LEU A 88 -8.75 -0.06 -0.50
CA LEU A 88 -7.99 -1.03 0.29
C LEU A 88 -8.74 -1.45 1.55
N ILE A 89 -9.23 -0.47 2.32
CA ILE A 89 -10.00 -0.71 3.55
C ILE A 89 -11.28 -1.48 3.24
N TYR A 90 -12.06 -1.03 2.26
CA TYR A 90 -13.32 -1.67 1.89
C TYR A 90 -13.14 -3.14 1.51
N VAL A 91 -12.20 -3.45 0.62
CA VAL A 91 -11.98 -4.83 0.16
C VAL A 91 -11.52 -5.72 1.31
N TYR A 92 -10.64 -5.21 2.18
CA TYR A 92 -10.02 -5.97 3.26
C TYR A 92 -10.95 -6.18 4.46
N GLU A 93 -11.61 -5.11 4.91
CA GLU A 93 -12.31 -5.03 6.19
C GLU A 93 -13.82 -5.24 6.04
N VAL A 94 -14.42 -4.61 5.03
CA VAL A 94 -15.88 -4.57 4.84
C VAL A 94 -16.33 -5.75 3.99
N ALA A 95 -15.79 -5.89 2.79
CA ALA A 95 -16.10 -6.99 1.87
C ALA A 95 -15.42 -8.31 2.30
N ARG A 96 -14.37 -8.23 3.13
CA ARG A 96 -13.57 -9.36 3.64
C ARG A 96 -13.09 -10.31 2.54
N LYS A 97 -12.81 -9.78 1.34
CA LYS A 97 -12.30 -10.57 0.20
C LYS A 97 -10.78 -10.65 0.32
N ARG A 98 -10.34 -11.63 1.10
CA ARG A 98 -8.94 -11.86 1.48
C ARG A 98 -8.21 -12.89 0.62
N ARG A 99 -8.92 -13.50 -0.35
CA ARG A 99 -8.35 -14.35 -1.40
C ARG A 99 -8.67 -13.78 -2.76
N HIS A 100 -7.75 -13.92 -3.70
CA HIS A 100 -7.92 -13.49 -5.09
C HIS A 100 -9.14 -14.16 -5.73
N LYS A 101 -9.34 -15.46 -5.49
CA LYS A 101 -10.54 -16.18 -5.95
C LYS A 101 -11.83 -15.50 -5.48
N ASP A 102 -11.96 -15.24 -4.18
CA ASP A 102 -13.18 -14.64 -3.61
C ASP A 102 -13.43 -13.22 -4.14
N LEU A 103 -12.35 -12.48 -4.45
CA LEU A 103 -12.44 -11.15 -5.06
C LEU A 103 -12.95 -11.21 -6.50
N LEU A 104 -12.45 -12.16 -7.29
CA LEU A 104 -12.90 -12.37 -8.66
C LEU A 104 -14.36 -12.82 -8.70
N GLU A 105 -14.75 -13.81 -7.88
CA GLU A 105 -16.14 -14.30 -7.83
C GLU A 105 -17.14 -13.21 -7.43
N ALA A 106 -16.72 -12.25 -6.60
CA ALA A 106 -17.60 -11.18 -6.12
C ALA A 106 -17.69 -9.98 -7.07
N TYR A 107 -16.63 -9.67 -7.83
CA TYR A 107 -16.54 -8.39 -8.54
C TYR A 107 -16.12 -8.49 -10.01
N ALA A 108 -15.67 -9.65 -10.49
CA ALA A 108 -15.35 -9.79 -11.90
C ALA A 108 -16.62 -10.00 -12.72
N GLU A 109 -16.76 -9.21 -13.78
CA GLU A 109 -17.85 -9.36 -14.77
C GLU A 109 -17.51 -10.44 -15.82
N GLU A 110 -16.24 -10.80 -15.95
CA GLU A 110 -15.75 -11.76 -16.95
C GLU A 110 -15.58 -13.17 -16.37
N ALA A 111 -16.05 -14.19 -17.09
CA ALA A 111 -16.10 -15.58 -16.63
C ALA A 111 -14.78 -16.38 -16.78
N ASN A 112 -13.77 -15.85 -17.47
CA ASN A 112 -12.56 -16.62 -17.85
C ASN A 112 -11.26 -16.03 -17.29
N LEU A 113 -11.24 -15.70 -15.99
CA LEU A 113 -10.06 -15.14 -15.35
C LEU A 113 -9.17 -16.22 -14.73
N ARG A 114 -7.85 -16.08 -14.94
CA ARG A 114 -6.86 -17.00 -14.40
C ARG A 114 -6.74 -16.81 -12.88
N LEU A 115 -6.96 -17.89 -12.14
CA LEU A 115 -6.70 -17.91 -10.70
C LEU A 115 -5.20 -17.97 -10.41
N LEU A 116 -4.80 -17.41 -9.27
CA LEU A 116 -3.44 -17.54 -8.77
C LEU A 116 -3.19 -18.99 -8.32
N GLN A 117 -2.00 -19.51 -8.61
CA GLN A 117 -1.59 -20.84 -8.15
C GLN A 117 -1.49 -20.92 -6.62
N TYR A 118 -1.13 -19.81 -5.97
CA TYR A 118 -1.02 -19.70 -4.52
C TYR A 118 -1.87 -18.51 -4.06
N ASP A 119 -2.90 -18.77 -3.27
CA ASP A 119 -3.92 -17.77 -2.89
C ASP A 119 -4.28 -17.81 -1.38
N ASN A 120 -3.32 -18.22 -0.55
CA ASN A 120 -3.54 -18.36 0.90
C ASN A 120 -3.48 -17.01 1.65
N PHE A 121 -3.02 -15.94 0.99
CA PHE A 121 -2.82 -14.64 1.60
C PHE A 121 -3.42 -13.53 0.74
N PRO A 122 -4.00 -12.48 1.36
CA PRO A 122 -4.49 -11.32 0.64
C PRO A 122 -3.37 -10.64 -0.14
N ARG A 123 -3.61 -10.36 -1.42
CA ARG A 123 -2.70 -9.60 -2.29
C ARG A 123 -3.47 -8.50 -2.97
N TYR A 124 -3.14 -7.26 -2.62
CA TYR A 124 -3.77 -6.08 -3.20
C TYR A 124 -2.77 -5.30 -4.02
N CYS A 125 -3.23 -4.75 -5.14
CA CYS A 125 -2.43 -3.91 -6.02
C CYS A 125 -3.19 -2.61 -6.29
N LEU A 126 -2.63 -1.49 -5.88
CA LEU A 126 -3.15 -0.16 -6.16
C LEU A 126 -2.33 0.45 -7.31
N LYS A 127 -2.93 0.50 -8.51
CA LYS A 127 -2.28 1.08 -9.70
C LYS A 127 -2.39 2.60 -9.66
N MET A 128 -1.30 3.26 -9.30
CA MET A 128 -1.23 4.73 -9.17
C MET A 128 -0.12 5.33 -10.03
N ALA A 129 -0.37 6.48 -10.65
CA ALA A 129 0.60 7.17 -11.51
C ALA A 129 1.82 7.70 -10.71
N THR A 130 2.90 8.05 -11.40
CA THR A 130 4.03 8.75 -10.77
C THR A 130 3.63 10.16 -10.37
N GLY A 131 4.09 10.64 -9.21
CA GLY A 131 3.74 11.97 -8.68
C GLY A 131 2.43 12.05 -7.89
N THR A 132 1.56 11.04 -7.92
CA THR A 132 0.25 11.06 -7.20
C THR A 132 0.35 10.77 -5.70
N GLY A 133 1.53 10.90 -5.09
CA GLY A 133 1.72 10.69 -3.65
C GLY A 133 1.44 9.25 -3.16
N LYS A 134 1.96 8.23 -3.86
CA LYS A 134 1.92 6.83 -3.41
C LYS A 134 2.43 6.65 -1.97
N THR A 135 3.48 7.37 -1.60
CA THR A 135 4.04 7.35 -0.23
C THR A 135 3.01 7.77 0.82
N LYS A 136 2.17 8.77 0.52
CA LYS A 136 1.09 9.19 1.43
C LYS A 136 0.04 8.09 1.61
N VAL A 137 -0.35 7.40 0.54
CA VAL A 137 -1.27 6.25 0.66
C VAL A 137 -0.65 5.11 1.47
N ILE A 138 0.66 4.86 1.31
CA ILE A 138 1.38 3.87 2.12
C ILE A 138 1.37 4.26 3.60
N SER A 139 1.61 5.53 3.96
CA SER A 139 1.56 5.95 5.36
C SER A 139 0.16 5.83 5.96
N LEU A 140 -0.89 6.16 5.20
CA LEU A 140 -2.28 5.93 5.62
C LEU A 140 -2.56 4.44 5.86
N ALA A 141 -2.11 3.56 4.95
CA ALA A 141 -2.31 2.12 5.08
C ALA A 141 -1.58 1.54 6.30
N ILE A 142 -0.35 1.99 6.58
CA ILE A 142 0.42 1.57 7.76
C ILE A 142 -0.28 2.02 9.03
N ALA A 143 -0.71 3.28 9.11
CA ALA A 143 -1.42 3.80 10.28
C ALA A 143 -2.74 3.07 10.51
N TRP A 144 -3.51 2.80 9.44
CA TRP A 144 -4.74 2.00 9.53
C TRP A 144 -4.51 0.59 10.07
N GLN A 145 -3.50 -0.12 9.55
CA GLN A 145 -3.15 -1.46 10.03
C GLN A 145 -2.71 -1.43 11.50
N TYR A 146 -1.85 -0.49 11.86
CA TYR A 146 -1.37 -0.36 13.23
C TYR A 146 -2.51 -0.06 14.22
N PHE A 147 -3.31 0.99 13.97
CA PHE A 147 -4.36 1.36 14.91
C PHE A 147 -5.42 0.26 15.06
N ASN A 148 -5.80 -0.42 13.98
CA ASN A 148 -6.73 -1.54 14.09
C ASN A 148 -6.10 -2.75 14.80
N ALA A 149 -4.79 -2.98 14.69
CA ALA A 149 -4.12 -4.03 15.46
C ALA A 149 -4.10 -3.72 16.97
N VAL A 150 -3.95 -2.44 17.33
CA VAL A 150 -3.89 -1.99 18.73
C VAL A 150 -5.28 -1.90 19.38
N LEU A 151 -6.27 -1.39 18.65
CA LEU A 151 -7.58 -1.00 19.20
C LEU A 151 -8.72 -1.97 18.87
N GLU A 152 -8.56 -2.83 17.85
CA GLU A 152 -9.64 -3.69 17.37
C GLU A 152 -9.26 -5.17 17.46
N ASP A 153 -8.45 -5.69 16.52
CA ASP A 153 -8.11 -7.12 16.42
C ASP A 153 -6.66 -7.34 15.99
N ALA A 154 -5.79 -7.63 16.95
CA ALA A 154 -4.37 -7.87 16.73
C ALA A 154 -4.08 -9.11 15.85
N ALA A 155 -5.01 -10.05 15.70
CA ALA A 155 -4.84 -11.24 14.85
C ALA A 155 -5.23 -10.97 13.39
N ALA A 156 -6.15 -10.02 13.17
CA ALA A 156 -6.52 -9.60 11.82
C ALA A 156 -5.51 -8.59 11.24
N TYR A 157 -5.06 -7.62 12.02
CA TYR A 157 -4.27 -6.49 11.52
C TYR A 157 -2.79 -6.55 11.91
N ALA A 158 -1.97 -5.76 11.21
CA ALA A 158 -0.52 -5.76 11.39
C ALA A 158 -0.03 -4.53 12.18
N ALA A 159 0.45 -4.75 13.41
CA ALA A 159 1.19 -3.71 14.16
C ALA A 159 2.61 -3.46 13.58
N VAL A 160 3.16 -4.43 12.85
CA VAL A 160 4.48 -4.37 12.24
C VAL A 160 4.36 -4.44 10.71
N SER A 161 5.02 -3.52 10.02
CA SER A 161 5.00 -3.38 8.56
C SER A 161 6.41 -3.46 7.96
N LEU A 162 6.53 -4.06 6.77
CA LEU A 162 7.77 -4.11 5.99
C LEU A 162 7.56 -3.43 4.63
N LEU A 163 8.32 -2.38 4.37
CA LEU A 163 8.32 -1.64 3.11
C LEU A 163 9.59 -1.92 2.31
N ILE A 164 9.44 -2.59 1.16
CA ILE A 164 10.56 -3.02 0.32
C ILE A 164 10.62 -2.17 -0.96
N ALA A 165 11.70 -1.41 -1.10
CA ALA A 165 12.03 -0.69 -2.32
C ALA A 165 12.60 -1.64 -3.39
N PRO A 166 12.30 -1.42 -4.69
CA PRO A 166 12.84 -2.23 -5.77
C PRO A 166 14.35 -2.02 -6.04
N ASN A 167 14.89 -0.87 -5.63
CA ASN A 167 16.29 -0.52 -5.81
C ASN A 167 16.69 0.58 -4.82
N VAL A 168 18.00 0.86 -4.74
CA VAL A 168 18.58 1.85 -3.83
C VAL A 168 18.07 3.27 -4.10
N ILE A 169 17.82 3.64 -5.35
CA ILE A 169 17.34 4.99 -5.69
C ILE A 169 15.94 5.24 -5.10
N VAL A 170 15.04 4.27 -5.20
CA VAL A 170 13.72 4.36 -4.59
C VAL A 170 13.81 4.29 -3.06
N TYR A 171 14.73 3.46 -2.54
CA TYR A 171 14.99 3.40 -1.10
C TYR A 171 15.40 4.76 -0.52
N GLU A 172 16.33 5.49 -1.14
CA GLU A 172 16.77 6.80 -0.63
C GLU A 172 15.62 7.82 -0.58
N ARG A 173 14.66 7.74 -1.52
CA ARG A 173 13.45 8.57 -1.48
C ARG A 173 12.55 8.20 -0.30
N LEU A 174 12.27 6.90 -0.15
CA LEU A 174 11.46 6.40 0.98
C LEU A 174 12.13 6.69 2.32
N ARG A 175 13.46 6.57 2.41
CA ARG A 175 14.25 6.96 3.57
C ARG A 175 13.99 8.41 3.94
N SER A 176 14.01 9.34 2.98
CA SER A 176 13.77 10.76 3.26
C SER A 176 12.36 11.02 3.85
N ASP A 177 11.38 10.24 3.43
CA ASP A 177 9.99 10.35 3.91
C ASP A 177 9.77 9.69 5.28
N PHE A 178 10.31 8.48 5.48
CA PHE A 178 10.03 7.64 6.66
C PHE A 178 11.08 7.73 7.77
N ALA A 179 12.26 8.32 7.53
CA ALA A 179 13.31 8.43 8.54
C ALA A 179 12.77 9.05 9.85
N GLY A 180 12.96 8.31 10.94
CA GLY A 180 12.47 8.68 12.26
C GLY A 180 10.96 8.91 12.33
N GLY A 181 10.15 8.39 11.41
CA GLY A 181 8.70 8.59 11.38
C GLY A 181 8.24 9.96 10.88
N LYS A 182 9.09 10.67 10.10
CA LYS A 182 8.82 12.05 9.64
C LYS A 182 7.43 12.21 8.99
N ILE A 183 7.07 11.36 8.03
CA ILE A 183 5.78 11.48 7.33
C ILE A 183 4.57 11.40 8.27
N PHE A 184 4.63 10.58 9.33
CA PHE A 184 3.54 10.44 10.30
C PHE A 184 3.38 11.66 11.21
N ARG A 185 4.42 12.48 11.36
CA ARG A 185 4.38 13.73 12.12
C ARG A 185 4.10 14.95 11.25
N ALA A 186 4.57 14.94 10.01
CA ALA A 186 4.46 16.08 9.09
C ALA A 186 3.09 16.14 8.40
N ASP A 187 2.54 14.98 8.03
CA ASP A 187 1.20 14.86 7.47
C ASP A 187 0.18 14.55 8.58
N PRO A 188 -1.11 14.91 8.41
CA PRO A 188 -2.18 14.60 9.36
C PRO A 188 -2.62 13.12 9.26
N VAL A 189 -1.67 12.21 9.47
CA VAL A 189 -1.92 10.76 9.44
C VAL A 189 -2.55 10.29 10.74
N ILE A 190 -2.12 10.84 11.87
CA ILE A 190 -2.53 10.41 13.21
C ILE A 190 -3.57 11.38 13.78
N PRO A 191 -4.81 10.93 14.05
CA PRO A 191 -5.80 11.76 14.72
C PRO A 191 -5.34 12.19 16.12
N PRO A 192 -5.58 13.44 16.56
CA PRO A 192 -5.23 13.88 17.91
C PRO A 192 -5.81 12.99 19.02
N SER A 193 -7.04 12.49 18.83
CA SER A 193 -7.70 11.58 19.77
C SER A 193 -7.04 10.20 19.88
N LEU A 194 -6.34 9.75 18.84
CA LEU A 194 -5.67 8.44 18.82
C LEU A 194 -4.17 8.54 19.11
N LYS A 195 -3.63 9.76 19.29
CA LYS A 195 -2.20 10.00 19.47
C LYS A 195 -1.61 9.26 20.68
N ILE A 196 -2.38 9.06 21.74
CA ILE A 196 -1.95 8.32 22.94
C ILE A 196 -1.63 6.85 22.65
N PHE A 197 -2.25 6.28 21.61
CA PHE A 197 -2.03 4.89 21.19
C PHE A 197 -0.90 4.77 20.17
N TRP A 198 -0.25 5.86 19.76
CA TRP A 198 0.80 5.83 18.74
C TRP A 198 2.18 5.60 19.38
N ASP A 199 2.47 4.34 19.67
CA ASP A 199 3.80 3.83 20.02
C ASP A 199 4.40 3.04 18.85
N PHE A 200 5.10 3.76 17.96
CA PHE A 200 5.50 3.24 16.65
C PHE A 200 6.86 3.78 16.19
N ASP A 201 7.80 2.88 15.90
CA ASP A 201 9.12 3.23 15.38
C ASP A 201 9.31 2.94 13.88
N CYS A 202 10.26 3.64 13.26
CA CYS A 202 10.66 3.42 11.87
C CYS A 202 12.14 3.06 11.81
N TYR A 203 12.44 1.84 11.35
CA TYR A 203 13.79 1.30 11.19
C TYR A 203 14.19 1.33 9.72
N LEU A 204 15.32 1.99 9.43
CA LEU A 204 15.91 2.01 8.11
C LEU A 204 16.90 0.85 7.95
N ARG A 205 17.28 0.57 6.70
CA ARG A 205 18.30 -0.43 6.39
C ARG A 205 19.59 -0.12 7.16
N GLY A 206 20.00 -1.07 8.00
CA GLY A 206 21.24 -1.01 8.78
C GLY A 206 21.09 -0.38 10.15
N ASP A 207 19.90 0.12 10.52
CA ASP A 207 19.64 0.57 11.88
C ASP A 207 19.61 -0.64 12.82
N SER A 208 20.16 -0.46 14.02
CA SER A 208 19.96 -1.40 15.12
C SER A 208 18.57 -1.17 15.72
N GLU A 209 17.87 -2.25 16.04
CA GLU A 209 16.60 -2.15 16.80
C GLU A 209 16.87 -1.46 18.14
N ARG A 210 16.03 -0.47 18.47
CA ARG A 210 16.05 0.21 19.77
C ARG A 210 15.06 -0.50 20.70
N ALA A 211 14.83 0.03 21.90
CA ALA A 211 13.78 -0.49 22.78
C ALA A 211 12.47 -0.71 22.01
N SER A 212 11.81 -1.85 22.22
CA SER A 212 10.68 -2.29 21.39
C SER A 212 9.45 -1.39 21.64
N SER A 213 9.09 -0.59 20.65
CA SER A 213 7.75 0.00 20.55
C SER A 213 6.71 -1.07 20.23
N GLN A 214 5.44 -0.79 20.52
CA GLN A 214 4.32 -1.67 20.24
C GLN A 214 4.17 -1.99 18.74
N GLY A 215 4.54 -1.07 17.86
CA GLY A 215 4.54 -1.28 16.41
C GLY A 215 5.79 -0.75 15.72
N ALA A 216 6.05 -1.22 14.51
CA ALA A 216 7.25 -0.86 13.78
C ALA A 216 7.06 -0.85 12.26
N LEU A 217 7.78 0.04 11.58
CA LEU A 217 7.98 0.02 10.13
C LEU A 217 9.45 -0.25 9.81
N TYR A 218 9.70 -1.33 9.09
CA TYR A 218 11.02 -1.61 8.52
C TYR A 218 11.05 -1.17 7.06
N VAL A 219 11.98 -0.28 6.70
CA VAL A 219 12.17 0.20 5.33
C VAL A 219 13.48 -0.36 4.79
N THR A 220 13.40 -1.12 3.70
CA THR A 220 14.57 -1.78 3.09
C THR A 220 14.46 -1.80 1.56
N ASN A 221 15.40 -2.44 0.89
CA ASN A 221 15.38 -2.68 -0.55
C ASN A 221 15.57 -4.16 -0.86
N ILE A 222 15.02 -4.62 -2.00
CA ILE A 222 14.95 -6.03 -2.37
C ILE A 222 16.32 -6.73 -2.38
N GLN A 223 17.40 -6.00 -2.67
CA GLN A 223 18.76 -6.55 -2.68
C GLN A 223 19.24 -7.00 -1.28
N GLN A 224 18.59 -6.59 -0.19
CA GLN A 224 18.88 -7.10 1.16
C GLN A 224 18.27 -8.48 1.44
N LEU A 225 17.34 -8.93 0.61
CA LEU A 225 16.65 -10.22 0.79
C LEU A 225 17.29 -11.36 -0.01
N TYR A 226 18.20 -11.05 -0.92
CA TYR A 226 18.93 -12.07 -1.67
C TYR A 226 20.10 -12.60 -0.83
N GLN A 227 20.24 -13.92 -0.81
CA GLN A 227 21.45 -14.57 -0.29
C GLN A 227 22.66 -14.11 -1.11
N ARG A 228 23.77 -13.85 -0.43
CA ARG A 228 25.04 -13.47 -1.06
C ARG A 228 25.75 -14.68 -1.63
#